data_AF-A0A4V3AMF2-F1
#
_entry.id   AF-A0A4V3AMF2-F1
#
_cell.length_a   1.000
_cell.length_b   1.000
_cell.length_c   1.000
_cell.angle_alpha   90.00
_cell.angle_beta   90.00
_cell.angle_gamma   90.00
#
_symmetry.space_group_name_H-M   'P 1'
#
loop_
_entity.id
_entity.type
_entity.pdbx_description
1 polymer ?
#
loop_
_entity_poly.entity_id
_entity_poly.type
_entity_poly.pdbx_seq_one_letter_code
_entity_poly.pdbx_strand_id
1 'polypeptide(L)' 'MAIAEDDGGEMVIGDVSRVGGRALAVGLSGTAGDEVLKIGWVEQSAELELTMEEAVALRDEIDRIIRDRQSHSQGR' A
#
# COMPACT_ATOMS: atom_id res chain seq x y z
N MET A 1 -2.55 -14.58 -4.46
CA MET A 1 -2.11 -13.23 -4.07
C MET A 1 -1.57 -12.59 -5.33
N ALA A 2 -2.21 -11.51 -5.78
CA ALA A 2 -1.81 -10.77 -6.96
C ALA A 2 -1.52 -9.32 -6.58
N ILE A 3 -0.61 -8.68 -7.33
CA ILE A 3 -0.41 -7.24 -7.37
C ILE A 3 -0.83 -6.84 -8.77
N ALA A 4 -1.87 -6.03 -8.89
CA ALA A 4 -2.40 -5.56 -10.16
C ALA A 4 -2.62 -4.06 -10.09
N GLU A 5 -2.47 -3.40 -11.23
CA GLU A 5 -2.94 -2.03 -11.42
C GLU A 5 -4.37 -2.12 -11.95
N ASP A 6 -5.29 -1.39 -11.31
CA ASP A 6 -6.66 -1.21 -11.80
C ASP A 6 -6.69 -0.12 -12.88
N ASP A 7 -7.73 -0.12 -13.70
CA ASP A 7 -7.89 0.82 -14.82
C ASP A 7 -7.95 2.30 -14.36
N GLY A 8 -8.18 2.54 -13.07
CA GLY A 8 -8.12 3.85 -12.41
C GLY A 8 -6.72 4.30 -11.97
N GLY A 9 -5.66 3.51 -12.21
CA GLY A 9 -4.29 3.80 -11.76
C GLY A 9 -4.04 3.46 -10.28
N GLU A 10 -4.97 2.76 -9.64
CA GLU A 10 -4.81 2.26 -8.27
C GLU A 10 -4.12 0.89 -8.29
N MET A 11 -3.26 0.63 -7.33
CA MET A 11 -2.67 -0.68 -7.13
C MET A 11 -3.52 -1.50 -6.16
N VAL A 12 -3.94 -2.69 -6.58
CA VAL A 12 -4.65 -3.66 -5.74
C VAL A 12 -3.72 -4.80 -5.35
N ILE A 13 -3.63 -5.06 -4.06
CA ILE A 13 -2.79 -6.10 -3.46
C ILE A 13 -3.68 -7.08 -2.68
N GLY A 14 -3.83 -8.32 -3.15
CA GLY A 14 -4.54 -9.35 -2.39
C GLY A 14 -5.35 -10.35 -3.22
N ASP A 15 -6.48 -10.80 -2.67
CA ASP A 15 -7.48 -11.67 -3.32
C ASP A 15 -8.81 -10.93 -3.42
N VAL A 16 -9.21 -10.55 -4.64
CA VAL A 16 -10.49 -9.90 -4.96
C VAL A 16 -11.46 -10.84 -5.71
N SER A 17 -11.09 -12.11 -5.88
CA SER A 17 -11.86 -13.06 -6.70
C SER A 17 -13.18 -13.53 -6.07
N ARG A 18 -13.41 -13.16 -4.80
CA ARG A 18 -14.57 -13.55 -4.00
C ARG A 18 -14.89 -12.47 -2.97
N VAL A 19 -16.18 -12.37 -2.62
CA VAL A 19 -16.66 -11.56 -1.49
C VAL A 19 -16.04 -12.09 -0.19
N GLY A 20 -15.55 -11.18 0.66
CA GLY A 20 -14.78 -11.51 1.87
C GLY A 20 -13.28 -11.69 1.62
N GLY A 21 -12.82 -11.34 0.42
CA GLY A 21 -11.41 -11.38 0.04
C GLY A 21 -10.58 -10.34 0.82
N ARG A 22 -9.35 -10.70 1.18
CA ARG A 22 -8.41 -9.74 1.81
C ARG A 22 -7.62 -9.06 0.72
N ALA A 23 -8.03 -7.85 0.36
CA ALA A 23 -7.35 -7.01 -0.61
C ALA A 23 -7.21 -5.56 -0.11
N LEU A 24 -6.04 -4.99 -0.35
CA LEU A 24 -5.75 -3.58 -0.14
C LEU A 24 -5.78 -2.86 -1.49
N ALA A 25 -6.34 -1.67 -1.52
CA ALA A 25 -6.19 -0.71 -2.60
C ALA A 25 -5.21 0.39 -2.16
N VAL A 26 -4.32 0.78 -3.06
CA VAL A 26 -3.33 1.84 -2.89
C VAL A 26 -3.46 2.79 -4.08
N GLY A 27 -3.94 4.00 -3.85
CA GLY A 27 -4.24 4.96 -4.91
C GLY A 27 -3.82 6.37 -4.54
N LEU A 28 -3.74 7.24 -5.54
CA LEU A 28 -3.61 8.67 -5.32
C LEU A 28 -4.98 9.33 -5.45
N SER A 29 -5.24 10.31 -4.60
CA SER A 29 -6.39 11.19 -4.75
C SER A 29 -5.96 12.65 -4.59
N GLY A 30 -6.71 13.57 -5.18
CA GLY A 30 -6.37 15.00 -5.20
C GLY A 30 -5.89 15.48 -6.56
N THR A 31 -5.52 16.75 -6.62
CA THR A 31 -4.98 17.44 -7.79
C THR A 31 -3.52 17.79 -7.56
N ALA A 32 -2.84 18.28 -8.61
CA ALA A 32 -1.43 18.65 -8.51
C ALA A 32 -1.18 19.68 -7.39
N GLY A 33 -0.46 19.26 -6.34
CA GLY A 33 -0.12 20.07 -5.18
C GLY A 33 -0.91 19.77 -3.91
N ASP A 34 -1.95 18.93 -3.97
CA ASP A 34 -2.70 18.44 -2.82
C ASP A 34 -2.94 16.92 -2.86
N GLU A 35 -2.11 16.19 -3.62
CA GLU A 35 -2.22 14.73 -3.70
C GLU A 35 -1.96 14.06 -2.34
N VAL A 36 -2.79 13.07 -2.02
CA VAL A 36 -2.61 12.15 -0.89
C VAL A 36 -2.63 10.71 -1.37
N LEU A 37 -1.81 9.88 -0.73
CA LEU A 37 -1.85 8.43 -0.91
C LEU A 37 -2.94 7.84 -0.02
N LYS A 38 -3.88 7.12 -0.64
CA LYS A 38 -4.93 6.35 0.05
C LYS A 38 -4.53 4.90 0.14
N ILE A 39 -4.62 4.32 1.33
CA ILE A 39 -4.41 2.88 1.56
C ILE A 39 -5.63 2.35 2.33
N GLY A 40 -6.43 1.48 1.71
CA GLY A 40 -7.67 0.98 2.30
C GLY A 40 -7.95 -0.47 1.97
N TRP A 41 -8.80 -1.12 2.77
CA TRP A 41 -9.32 -2.44 2.40
C TRP A 41 -10.42 -2.28 1.35
N VAL A 42 -10.36 -3.06 0.27
CA VAL A 42 -11.32 -2.96 -0.85
C VAL A 42 -12.78 -3.10 -0.39
N GLU A 43 -13.04 -3.94 0.61
CA GLU A 43 -14.40 -4.19 1.13
C GLU A 43 -14.76 -3.38 2.39
N GLN A 44 -13.87 -2.51 2.90
CA GLN A 44 -14.14 -1.71 4.10
C GLN A 44 -14.06 -0.22 3.80
N SER A 45 -14.94 0.55 4.42
CA SER A 45 -14.97 2.02 4.29
C SER A 45 -13.85 2.73 5.06
N ALA A 46 -12.90 1.98 5.62
CA ALA A 46 -11.81 2.51 6.42
C ALA A 46 -10.55 2.61 5.54
N GLU A 47 -10.03 3.82 5.40
CA GLU A 47 -8.84 4.15 4.64
C GLU A 47 -7.87 4.98 5.50
N LEU A 48 -6.58 4.79 5.22
CA LEU A 48 -5.50 5.64 5.71
C LEU A 48 -5.16 6.62 4.59
N GLU A 49 -5.29 7.91 4.86
CA GLU A 49 -4.82 8.97 3.98
C GLU A 49 -3.49 9.48 4.48
N LEU A 50 -2.50 9.54 3.59
CA LEU A 50 -1.15 10.01 3.87
C LEU A 50 -0.81 11.14 2.92
N THR A 51 -0.26 12.23 3.45
CA THR A 51 0.43 13.20 2.60
C THR A 51 1.56 12.53 1.85
N MET A 52 2.03 13.14 0.75
CA MET A 52 3.16 12.59 0.01
C MET A 52 4.44 12.47 0.85
N GLU A 53 4.66 13.39 1.80
CA GLU A 53 5.78 13.32 2.74
C GLU A 53 5.66 12.10 3.67
N GLU A 54 4.49 11.87 4.25
CA GLU A 54 4.22 10.72 5.11
C GLU A 54 4.30 9.39 4.35
N ALA A 55 3.82 9.37 3.10
CA ALA A 55 3.91 8.20 2.23
C ALA A 55 5.37 7.81 1.94
N VAL A 56 6.24 8.80 1.68
CA VAL A 56 7.68 8.58 1.52
C VAL A 56 8.31 8.06 2.81
N ALA A 57 7.97 8.65 3.96
CA ALA A 57 8.45 8.18 5.26
C ALA A 57 8.02 6.73 5.55
N LEU A 58 6.78 6.36 5.23
CA LEU A 58 6.28 5.00 5.37
C LEU A 58 7.04 4.01 4.47
N ARG A 59 7.28 4.36 3.20
CA ARG A 59 8.08 3.53 2.28
C ARG A 59 9.46 3.27 2.86
N ASP A 60 10.15 4.31 3.30
CA ASP A 60 11.52 4.20 3.80
C ASP A 60 11.58 3.34 5.08
N GLU A 61 10.56 3.42 5.93
CA GLU A 61 10.44 2.60 7.14
C GLU A 61 10.13 1.12 6.81
N ILE A 62 9.26 0.84 5.85
CA ILE A 62 9.01 -0.52 5.37
C ILE A 62 10.29 -1.14 4.81
N ASP A 63 11.03 -0.38 3.99
CA ASP A 63 12.31 -0.81 3.43
C ASP A 63 13.34 -1.10 4.52
N ARG A 64 13.36 -0.31 5.59
CA ARG A 64 14.21 -0.54 6.77
C ARG A 64 13.84 -1.86 7.46
N ILE A 65 12.56 -2.09 7.73
CA ILE A 65 12.07 -3.32 8.38
C ILE A 65 12.45 -4.57 7.56
N ILE A 66 12.31 -4.52 6.24
CA ILE A 66 12.69 -5.63 5.34
C ILE A 66 14.20 -5.89 5.40
N ARG A 67 15.01 -4.83 5.29
CA ARG A 67 16.48 -4.94 5.36
C ARG A 67 16.96 -5.50 6.69
N ASP A 68 16.38 -5.05 7.79
CA ASP A 68 16.70 -5.53 9.14
C ASP A 68 16.39 -7.04 9.28
N ARG A 69 15.29 -7.53 8.70
CA ARG A 69 14.96 -8.96 8.70
C ARG A 69 15.95 -9.80 7.88
N GLN A 70 16.38 -9.29 6.72
CA GLN A 70 17.30 -10.01 5.84
C GLN A 70 18.71 -10.11 6.42
N SER A 71 19.22 -9.05 7.05
CA SER A 71 20.53 -9.04 7.70
C SER A 71 20.60 -10.05 8.87
N HIS A 72 19.52 -10.19 9.64
CA HIS A 72 19.42 -11.20 10.70
C HIS A 72 19.37 -12.64 10.18
N SER A 73 18.94 -12.85 8.94
CA SER A 73 18.82 -14.19 8.33
C SER A 73 20.13 -14.72 7.74
N GLN A 74 21.08 -13.83 7.37
CA GLN A 74 22.38 -14.20 6.80
C GLN A 74 23.49 -14.39 7.85
N GLY A 75 23.21 -14.09 9.12
CA GLY A 75 24.14 -14.28 10.24
C GLY A 75 24.02 -15.62 10.97
N ARG A 76 23.35 -16.63 10.39
CA ARG A 76 23.20 -17.98 10.96
C ARG A 76 23.73 -19.06 10.03
#